data_AF-A0A1K2IQZ4-F1
#
_entry.id   AF-A0A1K2IQZ4-F1
#
_cell.length_a   1.000
_cell.length_b   1.000
_cell.length_c   1.000
_cell.angle_alpha   90.00
_cell.angle_beta   90.00
_cell.angle_gamma   90.00
#
_symmetry.space_group_name_H-M   'P 1'
#
loop_
_entity.id
_entity.type
_entity.pdbx_description
1 polymer ?
#
loop_
_entity_poly.entity_id
_entity_poly.type
_entity_poly.pdbx_seq_one_letter_code
_entity_poly.pdbx_strand_id
1 'polypeptide(L)'
;MIFIITITDPNENIIFKDLFLMDSELEVNTKFQFLEETEQPDETLPEFHLEIKTIREKLIKASTSSITTIQNYKEKIYDLIIEKLKENQQQNTH
;
A
#
# COMPACT_ATOMS: atom_id res chain seq x y z
N MET A 1 -14.30 -3.11 -4.02
CA MET A 1 -14.24 -2.43 -2.70
C MET A 1 -13.26 -1.27 -2.76
N ILE A 2 -13.50 -0.18 -2.02
CA ILE A 2 -12.61 0.99 -1.97
C ILE A 2 -11.60 0.83 -0.83
N PHE A 3 -10.34 1.07 -1.14
CA PHE A 3 -9.22 1.09 -0.20
C PHE A 3 -8.54 2.46 -0.23
N ILE A 4 -7.93 2.82 0.90
CA ILE A 4 -7.16 4.04 1.08
C ILE A 4 -5.71 3.62 1.31
N ILE A 5 -4.79 4.15 0.51
CA ILE A 5 -3.36 4.11 0.79
C ILE A 5 -2.93 5.45 1.40
N THR A 6 -2.05 5.43 2.39
CA THR A 6 -1.47 6.63 3.00
C THR A 6 0.01 6.39 3.25
N ILE A 7 0.85 7.36 2.88
CA ILE A 7 2.26 7.40 3.29
C ILE A 7 2.47 8.65 4.14
N THR A 8 3.06 8.44 5.30
CA THR A 8 3.41 9.46 6.28
C THR A 8 4.93 9.55 6.38
N ASP A 9 5.47 10.77 6.42
CA ASP A 9 6.89 11.01 6.64
C ASP A 9 7.30 10.82 8.11
N PRO A 10 8.60 10.86 8.44
CA PRO A 10 9.04 10.71 9.82
C PRO A 10 8.65 11.84 10.78
N ASN A 11 8.08 12.93 10.28
CA ASN A 11 7.54 14.03 11.08
C ASN A 11 6.01 13.92 11.23
N GLU A 12 5.45 12.75 10.96
CA GLU A 12 4.01 12.47 11.01
C GLU A 12 3.16 13.26 9.98
N ASN A 13 3.78 13.83 8.94
CA ASN A 13 3.05 14.50 7.86
C ASN A 13 2.61 13.50 6.80
N ILE A 14 1.34 13.58 6.39
CA ILE A 14 0.84 12.83 5.24
C ILE A 14 1.45 13.43 3.97
N ILE A 15 2.38 12.70 3.36
CA ILE A 15 3.03 13.10 2.11
C ILE A 15 2.37 12.49 0.87
N PHE A 16 1.55 11.46 1.05
CA PHE A 16 0.79 10.84 -0.01
C PHE A 16 -0.46 10.16 0.52
N LYS A 17 -1.56 10.27 -0.24
CA LYS A 17 -2.84 9.63 0.05
C LYS A 17 -3.61 9.43 -1.24
N ASP A 18 -4.14 8.23 -1.45
CA ASP A 18 -4.95 7.93 -2.64
C ASP A 18 -6.01 6.86 -2.35
N LEU A 19 -6.96 6.72 -3.27
CA LEU A 19 -8.04 5.75 -3.28
C LEU A 19 -7.86 4.78 -4.45
N PHE A 20 -8.05 3.49 -4.19
CA PHE A 20 -8.03 2.47 -5.24
C PHE A 20 -9.10 1.40 -5.03
N LEU A 21 -9.39 0.65 -6.09
CA LEU A 21 -10.38 -0.42 -6.10
C LEU A 21 -9.68 -1.79 -6.17
N MET A 22 -10.09 -2.71 -5.30
CA MET A 22 -9.80 -4.15 -5.36
C MET A 22 -11.08 -4.92 -5.04
N ASP A 23 -11.19 -6.19 -5.42
CA ASP A 23 -12.41 -6.98 -5.27
C ASP A 23 -12.70 -7.30 -3.81
N SER A 24 -11.67 -7.56 -3.00
CA SER A 24 -11.80 -7.95 -1.60
C SER A 24 -10.57 -7.59 -0.75
N GLU A 25 -10.73 -7.65 0.57
CA GLU A 25 -9.61 -7.52 1.53
C GLU A 25 -8.60 -8.68 1.38
N LEU A 26 -9.08 -9.88 1.06
CA LEU A 26 -8.23 -11.04 0.78
C LEU A 26 -7.32 -10.79 -0.43
N GLU A 27 -7.83 -10.18 -1.49
CA GLU A 27 -7.03 -9.81 -2.66
C GLU A 27 -5.93 -8.80 -2.29
N VAL A 28 -6.26 -7.79 -1.49
CA VAL A 28 -5.30 -6.79 -0.99
C VAL A 28 -4.18 -7.45 -0.19
N ASN A 29 -4.51 -8.27 0.80
CA ASN A 29 -3.51 -8.97 1.62
C ASN A 29 -2.63 -9.90 0.77
N THR A 30 -3.22 -10.61 -0.20
CA THR A 30 -2.49 -11.54 -1.06
C THR A 30 -1.54 -10.79 -2.02
N LYS A 31 -2.03 -9.77 -2.73
CA LYS A 31 -1.22 -9.03 -3.71
C LYS A 31 -0.13 -8.19 -3.03
N PHE A 32 -0.36 -7.73 -1.80
CA PHE A 32 0.56 -6.87 -1.08
C PHE A 32 1.32 -7.55 0.07
N GLN A 33 1.37 -8.88 0.09
CA GLN A 33 2.11 -9.67 1.09
C GLN A 33 3.59 -9.24 1.26
N PHE A 34 4.20 -8.65 0.23
CA PHE A 34 5.58 -8.13 0.28
C PHE A 34 5.74 -6.93 1.22
N LEU A 35 4.65 -6.31 1.68
CA LEU A 35 4.67 -5.22 2.66
C LEU A 35 4.72 -5.75 4.10
N GLU A 36 4.28 -6.99 4.34
CA GLU A 36 4.33 -7.65 5.65
C GLU A 36 5.75 -8.12 6.02
N GLU A 37 6.68 -8.13 5.06
CA GLU A 37 8.08 -8.48 5.26
C GLU A 37 8.92 -7.34 5.86
N THR A 38 8.31 -6.38 6.56
CA THR A 38 9.05 -5.26 7.14
C THR A 38 9.71 -5.63 8.47
N GLU A 39 10.99 -5.26 8.56
CA GLU A 39 11.88 -5.42 9.71
C GLU A 39 11.20 -4.94 11.00
N GLN A 40 11.50 -5.62 12.11
CA GLN A 40 11.06 -5.15 13.42
C GLN A 40 11.46 -3.68 13.59
N PRO A 41 10.52 -2.80 13.95
CA PRO A 41 10.80 -1.38 14.06
C PRO A 41 11.95 -1.18 15.04
N ASP A 42 13.04 -0.59 14.58
CA ASP A 42 14.07 -0.08 15.46
C ASP A 42 13.52 1.24 16.02
N GLU A 43 13.00 1.20 17.26
CA GLU A 43 12.30 2.32 17.93
C GLU A 43 13.10 3.64 17.98
N THR A 44 14.36 3.62 17.53
CA THR A 44 15.30 4.71 17.61
C THR A 44 15.40 5.57 16.34
N LEU A 45 14.89 5.12 15.19
CA LEU A 45 15.01 5.86 13.93
C LEU A 45 13.69 6.51 13.48
N PRO A 46 13.75 7.74 12.93
CA PRO A 46 12.61 8.32 12.23
C PRO A 46 12.20 7.45 11.03
N GLU A 47 10.95 7.01 10.97
CA GLU A 47 10.45 6.10 9.93
C GLU A 47 9.37 6.74 9.04
N PHE A 48 9.39 6.38 7.76
CA PHE A 48 8.24 6.52 6.89
C PHE A 48 7.24 5.40 7.21
N HIS A 49 5.95 5.73 7.21
CA HIS A 49 4.89 4.75 7.44
C HIS A 49 3.97 4.66 6.23
N LEU A 50 3.73 3.45 5.75
CA LEU A 50 2.73 3.13 4.73
C LEU A 50 1.59 2.36 5.38
N GLU A 51 0.37 2.77 5.06
CA GLU A 51 -0.85 2.15 5.54
C GLU A 51 -1.81 1.89 4.40
N ILE A 52 -2.39 0.69 4.36
CA ILE A 52 -3.55 0.38 3.52
C ILE A 52 -4.72 0.03 4.43
N LYS A 53 -5.83 0.73 4.25
CA LYS A 53 -7.03 0.57 5.09
C LYS A 53 -8.30 0.64 4.27
N THR A 54 -9.35 0.03 4.80
CA THR A 54 -10.73 0.31 4.38
C THR A 54 -11.26 1.51 5.19
N ILE A 55 -12.52 1.88 4.96
CA ILE A 55 -13.21 2.83 5.84
C ILE A 55 -13.44 2.30 7.26
N ARG A 56 -13.37 0.96 7.46
CA ARG A 56 -13.70 0.30 8.72
C ARG A 56 -12.45 -0.01 9.54
N GLU A 57 -11.40 -0.47 8.87
CA GLU A 57 -10.24 -1.01 9.56
C GLU A 57 -8.95 -0.89 8.73
N LYS A 58 -7.83 -1.02 9.43
CA LYS A 58 -6.50 -1.04 8.86
C LYS A 58 -6.12 -2.48 8.51
N LEU A 59 -5.62 -2.70 7.29
CA LEU A 59 -5.31 -4.03 6.78
C LEU A 59 -3.80 -4.28 6.78
N ILE A 60 -3.04 -3.35 6.22
CA ILE A 60 -1.59 -3.49 6.06
C ILE A 60 -0.91 -2.26 6.66
N LYS A 61 0.21 -2.51 7.34
CA LYS A 61 1.14 -1.49 7.81
C LYS A 61 2.56 -1.92 7.42
N ALA A 62 3.30 -1.01 6.82
CA ALA A 62 4.73 -1.16 6.57
C ALA A 62 5.45 0.09 7.06
N SER A 63 6.69 -0.05 7.52
CA SER A 63 7.55 1.08 7.86
C SER A 63 8.97 0.88 7.40
N THR A 64 9.68 1.98 7.21
CA THR A 64 11.09 1.98 6.81
C THR A 64 11.69 3.35 7.05
N SER A 65 12.95 3.42 7.48
CA SER A 65 13.71 4.67 7.57
C SER A 65 14.21 5.19 6.21
N SER A 66 14.02 4.42 5.14
CA SER A 66 14.54 4.73 3.80
C SER A 66 13.49 5.34 2.87
N ILE A 67 13.74 6.58 2.42
CA ILE A 67 12.90 7.23 1.40
C ILE A 67 12.86 6.41 0.10
N THR A 68 13.97 5.77 -0.27
CA THR A 68 14.01 4.95 -1.48
C THR A 68 13.12 3.73 -1.33
N THR A 69 13.16 3.06 -0.17
CA THR A 69 12.35 1.87 0.09
C THR A 69 10.86 2.20 0.09
N ILE A 70 10.44 3.30 0.73
CA ILE A 70 9.02 3.68 0.75
C ILE A 70 8.51 4.09 -0.65
N GLN A 71 9.35 4.72 -1.49
CA GLN A 71 8.98 5.01 -2.88
C GLN A 71 8.87 3.72 -3.70
N ASN A 72 9.77 2.75 -3.51
CA ASN A 72 9.68 1.45 -4.18
C ASN A 72 8.40 0.69 -3.79
N TYR A 73 7.98 0.76 -2.52
CA TYR A 73 6.69 0.20 -2.10
C TYR A 73 5.53 0.89 -2.82
N LYS A 74 5.54 2.22 -2.89
CA LYS A 74 4.52 2.98 -3.62
C LYS A 74 4.44 2.54 -5.08
N GLU A 75 5.57 2.49 -5.77
CA GLU A 75 5.63 2.08 -7.19
C GLU A 75 5.06 0.68 -7.40
N LYS A 76 5.53 -0.30 -6.62
CA LYS A 76 5.07 -1.69 -6.72
C LYS A 76 3.57 -1.87 -6.45
N ILE A 77 3.01 -1.09 -5.52
CA ILE A 77 1.56 -1.07 -5.28
C ILE A 77 0.82 -0.59 -6.53
N TYR A 78 1.27 0.48 -7.16
CA TYR A 78 0.64 1.01 -8.37
C TYR A 78 0.78 0.08 -9.56
N ASP A 79 1.90 -0.61 -9.73
CA ASP A 79 2.05 -1.63 -10.76
C ASP A 79 0.96 -2.71 -10.65
N LEU A 80 0.72 -3.21 -9.43
CA LEU A 80 -0.31 -4.21 -9.16
C LEU A 80 -1.75 -3.68 -9.33
N ILE A 81 -1.99 -2.42 -9.00
CA ILE A 81 -3.29 -1.75 -9.25
C ILE A 81 -3.50 -1.61 -10.77
N ILE A 82 -2.48 -1.21 -11.52
CA ILE A 82 -2.55 -1.07 -12.98
C ILE A 82 -2.78 -2.43 -13.65
N GLU A 83 -2.11 -3.49 -13.20
CA GLU A 83 -2.37 -4.86 -13.66
C GLU A 83 -3.83 -5.25 -13.45
N LYS A 84 -4.39 -5.01 -12.25
CA LYS A 84 -5.80 -5.28 -11.97
C LYS A 84 -6.75 -4.52 -12.90
N LEU A 85 -6.46 -3.24 -13.17
CA LEU A 85 -7.27 -2.43 -14.09
C LEU A 85 -7.24 -2.99 -15.51
N LYS A 86 -6.09 -3.49 -15.97
CA LYS A 86 -5.95 -4.14 -17.29
C LYS A 86 -6.71 -5.47 -17.37
N GLU A 87 -6.63 -6.30 -16.32
CA GLU A 87 -7.39 -7.56 -16.22
C GLU A 87 -8.89 -7.31 -16.36
N ASN A 88 -9.41 -6.30 -15.64
CA ASN A 88 -10.82 -5.93 -15.70
C ASN A 88 -11.25 -5.40 -17.07
N GLN A 89 -10.37 -4.72 -17.80
CA GLN A 89 -10.68 -4.26 -19.17
C GLN A 89 -10.77 -5.43 -20.15
N GLN A 90 -9.87 -6.41 -20.07
CA GLN A 90 -9.88 -7.58 -20.95
C GLN A 90 -11.12 -8.46 -20.74
N GLN A 91 -11.55 -8.64 -19.49
CA GLN A 91 -12.76 -9.41 -19.17
C GLN A 91 -14.05 -8.77 -19.70
N ASN A 92 -14.11 -7.44 -19.81
CA ASN A 92 -15.27 -6.73 -20.34
C ASN A 92 -15.33 -6.70 -21.88
N THR A 93 -14.36 -7.30 -22.57
CA THR A 93 -14.31 -7.34 -24.05
C THR A 93 -14.67 -8.72 -24.64
N HIS A 94 -14.99 -9.70 -23.80
CA HIS A 94 -15.44 -11.05 -24.17
C HIS A 94 -16.88 -11.29 -23.71
#